data_AF-A0A0V0GDX3-F1
#
_entry.id   AF-A0A0V0GDX3-F1
#
_cell.length_a   1.000
_cell.length_b   1.000
_cell.length_c   1.000
_cell.angle_alpha   90.00
_cell.angle_beta   90.00
_cell.angle_gamma   90.00
#
_symmetry.space_group_name_H-M   'P 1'
#
loop_
_entity.id
_entity.type
_entity.pdbx_description
1 polymer ?
#
loop_
_entity_poly.entity_id
_entity_poly.type
_entity_poly.pdbx_seq_one_letter_code
_entity_poly.pdbx_strand_id
1 'polypeptide(L)' 'MVSVLGACAHLGALEQGRVMHEYVVENKLPMTLVLRTSLVDMYAKCGAVEEALVVFREALGSK' A
#
# COMPACT_ATOMS: atom_id res chain seq x y z
N MET A 1 -0.86 -9.70 4.98
CA MET A 1 -0.52 -8.47 4.26
C MET A 1 -1.65 -7.46 4.33
N VAL A 2 -2.83 -7.72 3.74
CA VAL A 2 -4.00 -6.81 3.84
C VAL A 2 -4.38 -6.50 5.29
N SER A 3 -4.46 -7.50 6.17
CA SER A 3 -4.73 -7.30 7.60
C SER A 3 -3.66 -6.47 8.31
N VAL A 4 -2.39 -6.64 7.92
CA VAL A 4 -1.25 -5.88 8.47
C VAL A 4 -1.32 -4.43 8.00
N LEU A 5 -1.59 -4.20 6.71
CA LEU A 5 -1.81 -2.85 6.16
C LEU A 5 -2.99 -2.16 6.84
N GLY A 6 -4.09 -2.87 7.10
CA GLY A 6 -5.22 -2.33 7.87
C GLY A 6 -4.83 -1.94 9.29
N ALA A 7 -4.03 -2.77 9.98
CA ALA A 7 -3.50 -2.42 11.30
C ALA A 7 -2.57 -1.19 11.24
N CYS A 8 -1.68 -1.12 10.25
CA CYS A 8 -0.83 0.05 10.05
C CYS A 8 -1.64 1.32 9.79
N ALA A 9 -2.69 1.22 8.97
CA ALA A 9 -3.59 2.32 8.67
C ALA A 9 -4.31 2.83 9.94
N HIS A 10 -4.76 1.92 10.81
CA HIS A 10 -5.42 2.27 12.07
C HIS A 10 -4.46 2.85 13.11
N LEU A 11 -3.20 2.39 13.13
CA LEU A 11 -2.19 2.83 14.09
C LEU A 11 -1.36 4.03 13.61
N GLY A 12 -1.54 4.48 12.35
CA GLY A 12 -0.68 5.49 11.73
C GLY A 12 0.77 5.01 11.54
N ALA A 13 0.97 3.70 11.43
CA ALA A 13 2.28 3.06 11.41
C ALA A 13 2.88 3.05 9.98
N LEU A 14 3.22 4.26 9.50
CA LEU A 14 3.67 4.49 8.11
C LEU A 14 4.90 3.66 7.73
N GLU A 15 5.92 3.65 8.58
CA GLU A 15 7.19 2.96 8.29
C GLU A 15 7.00 1.46 8.13
N GLN A 16 6.20 0.84 8.99
CA GLN A 16 5.83 -0.57 8.88
C GLN A 16 5.03 -0.84 7.60
N GLY A 17 4.17 0.10 7.21
CA GLY A 17 3.46 0.08 5.94
C GLY A 17 4.39 0.11 4.73
N ARG A 18 5.44 0.95 4.75
CA ARG A 18 6.47 1.03 3.70
C ARG A 18 7.26 -0.26 3.58
N VAL A 19 7.71 -0.83 4.70
CA VAL A 19 8.40 -2.14 4.72
C VAL A 19 7.53 -3.23 4.11
N MET A 20 6.23 -3.25 4.42
CA MET A 20 5.29 -4.20 3.83
C MET A 20 5.13 -3.98 2.32
N HIS A 21 5.13 -2.72 1.85
CA HIS A 21 5.08 -2.40 0.43
C HIS A 21 6.34 -2.85 -0.31
N GLU A 22 7.53 -2.56 0.22
CA GLU A 22 8.82 -3.01 -0.31
C GLU A 22 8.87 -4.54 -0.38
N TYR A 23 8.46 -5.23 0.69
CA TYR A 23 8.41 -6.69 0.71
C TYR A 23 7.56 -7.27 -0.44
N VAL A 24 6.42 -6.65 -0.76
CA VAL A 24 5.56 -7.05 -1.88
C VAL A 24 6.29 -6.89 -3.22
N VAL A 25 7.01 -5.79 -3.41
CA VAL A 25 7.75 -5.48 -4.64
C VAL A 25 8.96 -6.42 -4.80
N GLU A 26 9.80 -6.54 -3.78
CA GLU A 26 11.02 -7.35 -3.81
C GLU A 26 10.74 -8.83 -4.05
N ASN A 27 9.68 -9.36 -3.43
CA ASN A 27 9.28 -10.76 -3.59
C ASN A 27 8.39 -11.00 -4.80
N LYS A 28 8.15 -9.97 -5.64
CA LYS A 28 7.31 -10.03 -6.85
C LYS A 28 5.93 -10.62 -6.57
N LEU A 29 5.36 -10.29 -5.41
CA LEU A 29 4.06 -10.80 -5.02
C LEU A 29 2.99 -10.21 -5.93
N PRO A 30 1.93 -10.98 -6.28
CA PRO A 30 0.86 -10.47 -7.11
C PRO A 30 0.20 -9.23 -6.49
N MET A 31 0.30 -8.10 -7.17
CA MET A 31 -0.36 -6.84 -6.79
C MET A 31 -1.86 -6.89 -7.14
N THR A 32 -2.59 -7.75 -6.43
CA THR A 32 -4.05 -7.90 -6.57
C THR A 32 -4.77 -6.58 -6.29
N LEU A 33 -5.98 -6.41 -6.83
CA LEU A 33 -6.79 -5.22 -6.59
C LEU A 33 -6.96 -4.95 -5.08
N VAL A 34 -7.23 -6.00 -4.29
CA VAL A 34 -7.42 -5.89 -2.83
C VAL A 34 -6.15 -5.42 -2.13
N LEU A 35 -4.98 -5.97 -2.49
CA LEU A 35 -3.72 -5.56 -1.88
C LEU A 35 -3.38 -4.10 -2.22
N ARG A 36 -3.61 -3.71 -3.47
CA ARG A 36 -3.38 -2.36 -3.96
C ARG A 36 -4.27 -1.33 -3.28
N THR A 37 -5.58 -1.59 -3.20
CA THR A 37 -6.51 -0.69 -2.49
C THR A 37 -6.18 -0.61 -1.01
N SER A 38 -5.70 -1.71 -0.40
CA SER A 38 -5.25 -1.71 1.00
C SER A 38 -3.98 -0.87 1.21
N LEU A 39 -3.05 -0.85 0.25
CA LEU A 39 -1.87 0.03 0.28
C LEU A 39 -2.27 1.49 0.14
N VAL A 40 -3.17 1.81 -0.80
CA VAL A 40 -3.70 3.18 -0.98
C VAL A 40 -4.38 3.67 0.30
N ASP A 41 -5.26 2.88 0.90
CA ASP A 41 -5.94 3.21 2.17
C ASP A 41 -4.93 3.42 3.31
N MET A 42 -3.93 2.55 3.42
CA MET A 42 -2.90 2.63 4.45
C MET A 42 -2.08 3.92 4.32
N TYR A 43 -1.54 4.21 3.14
CA TYR A 43 -0.77 5.44 2.89
C TYR A 43 -1.61 6.69 3.14
N ALA A 44 -2.85 6.72 2.64
CA ALA A 44 -3.76 7.86 2.82
C ALA A 44 -4.07 8.12 4.30
N LYS A 45 -4.39 7.08 5.09
CA LYS A 45 -4.67 7.20 6.53
C LYS A 45 -3.44 7.57 7.36
N CYS A 46 -2.25 7.20 6.91
CA CYS A 46 -1.00 7.61 7.54
C CYS A 46 -0.54 9.03 7.13
N GLY A 47 -1.31 9.74 6.28
CA GLY A 47 -0.98 11.09 5.82
C GLY A 47 0.02 11.14 4.66
N ALA A 48 0.45 9.99 4.13
CA ALA A 48 1.38 9.85 3.00
C ALA A 48 0.61 9.83 1.67
N VAL A 49 -0.06 10.96 1.36
CA VAL A 49 -1.01 11.04 0.23
C VAL A 49 -0.31 10.91 -1.13
N GLU A 50 0.91 11.42 -1.27
CA GLU A 50 1.66 11.32 -2.52
C GLU A 50 2.00 9.86 -2.86
N GLU A 51 2.45 9.07 -1.88
CA GLU A 51 2.67 7.64 -2.05
C GLU A 51 1.36 6.89 -2.35
N ALA A 52 0.25 7.26 -1.70
CA ALA A 52 -1.06 6.70 -2.02
C ALA A 52 -1.45 6.95 -3.48
N LEU A 53 -1.19 8.15 -4.00
CA LEU A 53 -1.44 8.52 -5.40
C LEU A 53 -0.55 7.76 -6.37
N VAL A 54 0.72 7.53 -6.04
CA VAL A 54 1.62 6.71 -6.87
C VAL A 54 1.05 5.30 -7.02
N VAL A 55 0.73 4.63 -5.91
CA VAL A 55 0.16 3.26 -5.92
C VAL A 55 -1.18 3.22 -6.66
N PHE A 56 -2.00 4.26 -6.53
CA PHE A 56 -3.27 4.37 -7.26
C PHE A 56 -3.06 4.50 -8.77
N ARG A 57 -2.09 5.31 -9.22
CA ARG A 57 -1.82 5.53 -10.65
C ARG A 57 -1.22 4.30 -11.33
N GLU A 58 -0.40 3.53 -10.62
CA GLU A 58 0.09 2.23 -11.12
C GLU A 58 -1.05 1.25 -11.43
N ALA A 59 -2.23 1.41 -10.83
CA ALA A 59 -3.43 0.65 -11.18
C ALA A 59 -4.00 0.98 -12.56
N LEU A 60 -3.81 2.22 -13.02
CA LEU A 60 -4.39 2.76 -14.25
C LEU A 60 -3.45 2.60 -15.46
N GLY A 61 -2.17 2.31 -15.22
CA GLY A 61 -1.11 2.23 -16.25
C GLY A 61 -0.90 0.87 -16.92
N SER A 62 -1.62 -0.20 -16.55
CA SER A 62 -1.48 -1.52 -17.22
C SER A 62 -2.34 -1.64 -18.49
N LYS A 63 -2.15 -0.74 -19.45
CA LYS A 63 -2.55 -0.97 -20.85
C LYS A 63 -1.37 -1.45 -21.68
#